data_AF-A0A1Q9NF67-F1
#
_entry.id   AF-A0A1Q9NF67-F1
#
_cell.length_a   1.000
_cell.length_b   1.000
_cell.length_c   1.000
_cell.angle_alpha   90.00
_cell.angle_beta   90.00
_cell.angle_gamma   90.00
#
_symmetry.space_group_name_H-M   'P 1'
#
loop_
_entity.id
_entity.type
_entity.pdbx_description
1 polymer ?
#
loop_
_entity_poly.entity_id
_entity_poly.type
_entity_poly.pdbx_seq_one_letter_code
_entity_poly.pdbx_strand_id
1 'polypeptide(L)'
;MIKHFGTYIRELVFEEVRRNRFSDLPSRQRCLWLITEKQLNRWRQLESFKNGNIFLVKVKGNIHIGNAKFLHAYQTKMKFFHEFAEKYWKSMETPSNDDEIILEGEIEVLRQL
;
A
#
# COMPACT_ATOMS: atom_id res chain seq x y z
N MET A 1 8.93 -2.04 -20.65
CA MET A 1 8.06 -3.22 -20.89
C MET A 1 8.16 -4.26 -19.76
N ILE A 2 9.36 -4.75 -19.42
CA ILE A 2 9.55 -5.75 -18.33
C ILE A 2 9.05 -5.21 -16.97
N LYS A 3 9.25 -3.90 -16.68
CA LYS A 3 8.87 -3.26 -15.40
C LYS A 3 7.39 -3.35 -15.06
N HIS A 4 6.56 -2.97 -16.01
CA HIS A 4 5.12 -3.00 -15.83
C HIS A 4 4.59 -4.43 -15.69
N PHE A 5 5.19 -5.39 -16.41
CA PHE A 5 4.80 -6.80 -16.31
C PHE A 5 5.13 -7.40 -14.93
N GLY A 6 6.33 -7.16 -14.39
CA GLY A 6 6.68 -7.64 -13.06
C GLY A 6 5.82 -7.02 -11.95
N THR A 7 5.49 -5.72 -12.06
CA THR A 7 4.52 -5.07 -11.16
C THR A 7 3.13 -5.69 -11.26
N TYR A 8 2.65 -5.94 -12.49
CA TYR A 8 1.34 -6.56 -12.71
C TYR A 8 1.25 -7.96 -12.08
N ILE A 9 2.25 -8.81 -12.30
CA ILE A 9 2.29 -10.15 -11.70
C ILE A 9 2.36 -10.08 -10.17
N ARG A 10 3.13 -9.14 -9.61
CA ARG A 10 3.15 -8.91 -8.16
C ARG A 10 1.74 -8.60 -7.64
N GLU A 11 1.03 -7.65 -8.25
CA GLU A 11 -0.32 -7.30 -7.80
C GLU A 11 -1.33 -8.45 -7.95
N LEU A 12 -1.19 -9.32 -8.96
CA LEU A 12 -2.02 -10.52 -9.10
C LEU A 12 -1.75 -11.52 -7.96
N VAL A 13 -0.48 -11.84 -7.69
CA VAL A 13 -0.11 -12.80 -6.63
C VAL A 13 -0.49 -12.26 -5.25
N PHE A 14 -0.31 -10.95 -5.01
CA PHE A 14 -0.69 -10.33 -3.75
C PHE A 14 -2.20 -10.41 -3.52
N GLU A 15 -3.00 -10.13 -4.55
CA GLU A 15 -4.46 -10.23 -4.47
C GLU A 15 -4.93 -11.69 -4.32
N GLU A 16 -4.29 -12.65 -4.99
CA GLU A 16 -4.57 -14.08 -4.83
C GLU A 16 -4.35 -14.53 -3.36
N VAL A 17 -3.18 -14.21 -2.79
CA VAL A 17 -2.86 -14.53 -1.39
C VAL A 17 -3.83 -13.84 -0.43
N ARG A 18 -4.17 -12.58 -0.69
CA ARG A 18 -5.17 -11.84 0.10
C ARG A 18 -6.50 -12.56 0.10
N ARG A 19 -7.05 -12.86 -1.08
CA ARG A 19 -8.36 -13.54 -1.21
C ARG A 19 -8.40 -14.89 -0.52
N ASN A 20 -7.31 -15.65 -0.59
CA ASN A 20 -7.26 -17.02 -0.07
C ASN A 20 -6.99 -17.08 1.44
N ARG A 21 -6.32 -16.10 2.05
CA ARG A 21 -5.83 -16.18 3.45
C ARG A 21 -6.11 -14.95 4.32
N PHE A 22 -6.43 -13.81 3.71
CA PHE A 22 -6.62 -12.53 4.38
C PHE A 22 -7.81 -11.77 3.75
N SER A 23 -8.91 -12.48 3.51
CA SER A 23 -10.06 -12.00 2.71
C SER A 23 -10.67 -10.70 3.22
N ASP A 24 -10.54 -10.45 4.52
CA ASP A 24 -11.12 -9.30 5.23
C ASP A 24 -10.26 -8.03 5.12
N LEU A 25 -8.99 -8.16 4.67
CA LEU A 25 -8.11 -7.02 4.46
C LEU A 25 -8.42 -6.30 3.12
N PRO A 26 -8.18 -4.99 3.03
CA PRO A 26 -8.40 -4.20 1.81
C PRO A 26 -7.66 -4.74 0.59
N SER A 27 -8.30 -4.67 -0.59
CA SER A 27 -7.61 -4.99 -1.84
C SER A 27 -6.74 -3.83 -2.32
N ARG A 28 -5.46 -4.10 -2.59
CA ARG A 28 -4.53 -3.13 -3.22
C ARG A 28 -5.00 -2.65 -4.60
N GLN A 29 -5.87 -3.41 -5.26
CA GLN A 29 -6.40 -3.09 -6.59
C GLN A 29 -7.59 -2.13 -6.55
N ARG A 30 -8.16 -1.89 -5.36
CA ARG A 30 -9.39 -1.09 -5.18
C ARG A 30 -9.29 -0.08 -4.03
N CYS A 31 -8.19 -0.06 -3.29
CA CYS A 31 -8.02 0.77 -2.10
C CYS A 31 -7.69 2.23 -2.43
N LEU A 32 -7.86 3.08 -1.42
CA LEU A 32 -7.19 4.37 -1.33
C LEU A 32 -5.87 4.20 -0.57
N TRP A 33 -4.82 4.87 -1.05
CA TRP A 33 -3.55 4.96 -0.33
C TRP A 33 -3.55 6.17 0.59
N LEU A 34 -3.21 5.92 1.85
CA LEU A 34 -3.11 6.93 2.90
C LEU A 34 -1.65 7.07 3.33
N ILE A 35 -1.35 8.21 3.93
CA ILE A 35 -0.05 8.51 4.51
C ILE A 35 -0.24 9.05 5.93
N THR A 36 0.70 8.76 6.80
CA THR A 36 0.75 9.38 8.12
C THR A 36 1.39 10.77 8.05
N GLU A 37 1.19 11.57 9.11
CA GLU A 37 1.85 12.88 9.26
C GLU A 37 3.38 12.77 9.15
N LYS A 38 3.97 11.70 9.70
CA LYS A 38 5.42 11.44 9.64
C LYS A 38 5.95 11.28 8.21
N GLN A 39 5.08 10.88 7.28
CA GLN A 39 5.43 10.63 5.89
C GLN A 39 5.25 11.87 5.01
N LEU A 40 4.60 12.94 5.49
CA LEU A 40 4.26 14.13 4.69
C LEU A 40 5.45 14.74 3.96
N ASN A 41 6.56 14.98 4.68
CA ASN A 41 7.74 15.61 4.10
C ASN A 41 8.33 14.79 2.95
N ARG A 42 8.37 13.45 3.10
CA ARG A 42 8.84 12.56 2.05
C ARG A 42 7.94 12.62 0.82
N TRP A 43 6.62 12.56 1.01
CA TRP A 43 5.68 12.61 -0.10
C TRP A 43 5.71 13.95 -0.84
N ARG A 44 5.85 15.08 -0.12
CA ARG A 44 6.02 16.42 -0.71
C ARG A 44 7.28 16.55 -1.58
N GLN A 45 8.32 15.78 -1.28
CA GLN A 45 9.58 15.79 -2.03
C GLN A 45 9.55 14.93 -3.30
N LEU A 46 8.55 14.05 -3.46
CA LEU A 46 8.42 13.23 -4.67
C LEU A 46 8.06 14.12 -5.85
N GLU A 47 8.82 14.02 -6.95
CA GLU A 47 8.54 14.78 -8.17
C GLU A 47 7.13 14.52 -8.70
N SER A 48 6.65 13.28 -8.58
CA SER A 48 5.29 12.88 -8.96
C SER A 48 4.20 13.55 -8.12
N PHE A 49 4.55 14.16 -6.99
CA PHE A 49 3.63 14.83 -6.06
C PHE A 49 3.89 16.33 -5.92
N LYS A 50 4.81 16.91 -6.72
CA LYS A 50 5.21 18.32 -6.62
C LYS A 50 4.05 19.31 -6.75
N ASN A 51 2.99 18.91 -7.47
CA ASN A 51 1.75 19.69 -7.65
C ASN A 51 0.53 19.02 -7.00
N GLY A 52 0.76 18.05 -6.10
CA GLY A 52 -0.31 17.30 -5.42
C GLY A 52 -0.90 18.08 -4.25
N ASN A 53 -2.21 18.04 -4.10
CA ASN A 53 -2.88 18.54 -2.90
C ASN A 53 -2.84 17.47 -1.81
N ILE A 54 -2.59 17.89 -0.58
CA ILE A 54 -2.67 17.02 0.60
C ILE A 54 -3.92 17.38 1.38
N PHE A 55 -4.70 16.38 1.73
CA PHE A 55 -5.90 16.55 2.53
C PHE A 55 -5.76 15.79 3.84
N LEU A 56 -6.13 16.44 4.94
CA LEU A 56 -6.44 15.74 6.16
C LEU A 56 -7.84 15.13 6.01
N VAL A 57 -7.92 13.82 6.17
CA VAL A 57 -9.16 13.06 6.02
C VAL A 57 -9.49 12.31 7.30
N LYS A 58 -10.78 12.21 7.61
CA LYS A 58 -11.30 11.22 8.55
C LYS A 58 -11.68 9.98 7.74
N VAL A 59 -11.35 8.81 8.25
CA VAL A 59 -11.50 7.54 7.53
C VAL A 59 -12.45 6.59 8.25
N LYS A 60 -13.24 5.84 7.50
CA LYS A 60 -14.10 4.78 8.01
C LYS A 60 -14.04 3.58 7.06
N GLY A 61 -13.73 2.39 7.58
CA GLY A 61 -13.62 1.17 6.79
C GLY A 61 -12.46 0.31 7.25
N ASN A 62 -12.04 -0.60 6.37
CA ASN A 62 -10.95 -1.53 6.67
C ASN A 62 -9.62 -0.91 6.27
N ILE A 63 -8.65 -0.96 7.19
CA ILE A 63 -7.30 -0.45 6.97
C ILE A 63 -6.31 -1.59 7.08
N HIS A 64 -5.33 -1.60 6.17
CA HIS A 64 -4.14 -2.42 6.31
C HIS A 64 -2.89 -1.54 6.27
N ILE A 65 -1.95 -1.82 7.16
CA ILE A 65 -0.65 -1.17 7.24
C ILE A 65 0.37 -2.21 6.80
N GLY A 66 0.79 -2.13 5.55
CA GLY A 66 1.68 -3.10 4.94
C GLY A 66 3.13 -2.61 4.93
N ASN A 67 4.07 -3.46 5.33
CA ASN A 67 5.49 -3.10 5.27
C ASN A 67 6.00 -3.10 3.82
N ALA A 68 6.36 -1.92 3.30
CA ALA A 68 6.73 -1.76 1.89
C ALA A 68 8.01 -2.52 1.50
N LYS A 69 8.84 -2.97 2.46
CA LYS A 69 10.03 -3.79 2.16
C LYS A 69 9.69 -5.08 1.40
N PHE A 70 8.48 -5.61 1.60
CA PHE A 70 8.00 -6.81 0.93
C PHE A 70 7.44 -6.53 -0.48
N LEU A 71 7.30 -5.26 -0.89
CA LEU A 71 6.82 -4.87 -2.22
C LEU A 71 7.92 -4.79 -3.28
N HIS A 72 9.20 -4.80 -2.90
CA HIS A 72 10.35 -4.70 -3.80
C HIS A 72 10.66 -6.00 -4.58
N ALA A 73 9.60 -6.69 -5.01
CA ALA A 73 9.61 -7.94 -5.76
C ALA A 73 10.36 -7.84 -7.11
N TYR A 74 10.59 -6.62 -7.62
CA TYR A 74 11.25 -6.40 -8.91
C TYR A 74 12.73 -6.79 -8.95
N GLN A 75 13.37 -6.88 -7.77
CA GLN A 75 14.75 -7.38 -7.63
C GLN A 75 14.78 -8.85 -7.19
N THR A 76 13.62 -9.48 -7.05
CA THR A 76 13.47 -10.81 -6.47
C THR A 76 12.95 -11.79 -7.50
N LYS A 77 13.39 -13.04 -7.42
CA LYS A 77 12.88 -14.11 -8.30
C LYS A 77 11.38 -14.30 -8.02
N MET A 78 10.57 -14.46 -9.07
CA MET A 78 9.11 -14.66 -8.99
C MET A 78 8.70 -15.73 -7.96
N LYS A 79 9.52 -16.75 -7.75
CA LYS A 79 9.31 -17.80 -6.75
C LYS A 79 9.10 -17.29 -5.31
N PHE A 80 9.52 -16.06 -5.00
CA PHE A 80 9.38 -15.46 -3.66
C PHE A 80 8.11 -14.59 -3.53
N PHE A 81 7.33 -14.39 -4.58
CA PHE A 81 6.19 -13.46 -4.54
C PHE A 81 5.11 -13.91 -3.56
N HIS A 82 4.82 -15.20 -3.45
CA HIS A 82 3.87 -15.72 -2.46
C HIS A 82 4.35 -15.49 -1.03
N GLU A 83 5.63 -15.77 -0.74
CA GLU A 83 6.21 -15.56 0.59
C GLU A 83 6.16 -14.08 0.99
N PHE A 84 6.47 -13.18 0.06
CA PHE A 84 6.41 -11.74 0.30
C PHE A 84 5.00 -11.22 0.42
N ALA A 85 4.06 -11.73 -0.37
CA ALA A 85 2.65 -11.42 -0.22
C ALA A 85 2.14 -11.83 1.17
N GLU A 86 2.47 -13.03 1.64
CA GLU A 86 2.12 -13.45 3.00
C GLU A 86 2.74 -12.56 4.07
N LYS A 87 4.03 -12.22 3.93
CA LYS A 87 4.72 -11.34 4.89
C LYS A 87 4.14 -9.93 4.91
N TYR A 88 3.75 -9.41 3.74
CA TYR A 88 3.07 -8.13 3.61
C TYR A 88 1.71 -8.18 4.32
N TRP A 89 0.85 -9.15 4.01
CA TRP A 89 -0.48 -9.23 4.61
C TRP A 89 -0.47 -9.58 6.10
N LYS A 90 0.55 -10.31 6.58
CA LYS A 90 0.77 -10.57 8.02
C LYS A 90 1.37 -9.39 8.76
N SER A 91 1.94 -8.41 8.07
CA SER A 91 2.52 -7.26 8.76
C SER A 91 1.40 -6.52 9.48
N MET A 92 1.45 -6.57 10.81
CA MET A 92 0.61 -5.82 11.71
C MET A 92 1.52 -5.21 12.76
N GLU A 93 1.24 -3.95 13.08
CA GLU A 93 1.68 -3.28 14.30
C GLU A 93 3.16 -2.87 14.37
N THR A 94 3.53 -1.91 13.52
CA THR A 94 4.13 -0.63 13.94
C THR A 94 4.39 0.22 12.71
N PRO A 95 3.67 1.34 12.51
CA PRO A 95 3.88 2.23 11.38
C PRO A 95 5.33 2.71 11.33
N SER A 96 6.09 2.17 10.39
CA SER A 96 7.40 2.70 10.01
C SER A 96 7.21 3.86 9.03
N ASN A 97 8.24 4.69 8.87
CA ASN A 97 8.21 5.77 7.87
C ASN A 97 8.05 5.25 6.43
N ASP A 98 8.31 3.96 6.21
CA ASP A 98 8.24 3.31 4.90
C ASP A 98 6.97 2.49 4.69
N ASP A 99 6.06 2.41 5.66
CA ASP A 99 4.87 1.56 5.54
C ASP A 99 3.85 2.14 4.54
N GLU A 100 3.17 1.24 3.84
CA GLU A 100 2.06 1.57 2.95
C GLU A 100 0.74 1.39 3.71
N ILE A 101 -0.07 2.43 3.80
CA ILE A 101 -1.39 2.38 4.43
C ILE A 101 -2.44 2.34 3.34
N ILE A 102 -3.28 1.30 3.36
CA ILE A 102 -4.36 1.13 2.38
C ILE A 102 -5.71 1.07 3.08
N LEU A 103 -6.72 1.69 2.46
CA LEU A 103 -8.09 1.78 2.96
C LEU A 103 -9.06 1.24 1.91
N GLU A 104 -9.98 0.38 2.33
CA GLU A 104 -11.22 0.09 1.59
C GLU A 104 -12.39 0.57 2.44
N GLY A 105 -13.04 1.66 2.00
CA GLY A 105 -14.05 2.36 2.77
C GLY A 105 -14.30 3.79 2.30
N GLU A 106 -14.76 4.62 3.23
CA GLU A 106 -15.15 6.00 3.00
C GLU A 106 -14.14 6.98 3.62
N ILE A 107 -13.99 8.13 2.98
CA ILE A 107 -13.22 9.26 3.50
C ILE A 107 -14.10 10.50 3.61
N GLU A 108 -13.88 11.28 4.65
CA GLU A 108 -14.42 12.63 4.83
C GLU A 108 -13.25 13.60 4.80
N VAL A 109 -13.24 14.53 3.84
CA VAL A 109 -12.21 15.57 3.76
C VAL A 109 -12.47 16.62 4.82
N LEU A 110 -11.52 16.78 5.75
CA LEU A 110 -11.62 17.77 6.82
C LEU A 110 -11.05 19.11 6.39
N ARG A 111 -9.85 19.12 5.79
CA ARG A 111 -9.19 20.32 5.26
C ARG A 111 -8.03 19.98 4.33
N GLN A 112 -7.61 20.95 3.53
CA GLN A 112 -6.36 20.90 2.77
C GLN A 112 -5.16 21.35 3.65
N LEU A 113 -3.99 20.74 3.44
CA LEU A 113 -2.72 21.00 4.12
C LEU A 113 -1.66 21.65 3.21
#